data_AF-A0A378WRE5-F1
#
_entry.id   AF-A0A378WRE5-F1
#
_cell.length_a   1.000
_cell.length_b   1.000
_cell.length_c   1.000
_cell.angle_alpha   90.00
_cell.angle_beta   90.00
_cell.angle_gamma   90.00
#
_symmetry.space_group_name_H-M   'P 1'
#
loop_
_entity.id
_entity.type
_entity.pdbx_description
1 polymer ?
#
loop_
_entity_poly.entity_id
_entity_poly.type
_entity_poly.pdbx_seq_one_letter_code
_entity_poly.pdbx_strand_id
1 'polypeptide(L)'
;MIYLRKAADLGNAKAQYEVGELLMKIQDDGSKKLRLKISDSMNRCAAEQIYPDVNAAKSATAAFSVDKIYDKAFFYSHQGTKAGKDSSAQVASKAFYTDNPKSRYKQWGIPEDKERSRRYRIISDYLTRHAHLKPELNVHDLDEIVPLPPAQLPKWDGKIAIQRFVEGPAPAKPSDELVRKLAQQAGLNPQTGLPK
;
A
#
# COMPACT_ATOMS: atom_id res chain seq x y z
N MET A 1 11.06 -17.52 -13.21
CA MET A 1 11.08 -16.24 -13.95
C MET A 1 9.89 -16.04 -14.88
N ILE A 2 9.50 -17.02 -15.70
CA ILE A 2 8.39 -16.87 -16.67
C ILE A 2 7.07 -16.40 -16.02
N TYR A 3 6.64 -17.04 -14.92
CA TYR A 3 5.41 -16.64 -14.22
C TYR A 3 5.48 -15.24 -13.60
N LEU A 4 6.61 -14.90 -12.98
CA LEU A 4 6.82 -13.58 -12.38
C LEU A 4 6.80 -12.47 -13.43
N ARG A 5 7.48 -12.69 -14.56
CA ARG A 5 7.47 -11.75 -15.69
C ARG A 5 6.07 -11.59 -16.26
N LYS A 6 5.35 -12.69 -16.49
CA LYS A 6 3.98 -12.64 -16.99
C LYS A 6 3.05 -11.88 -16.04
N ALA A 7 3.18 -12.07 -14.72
CA ALA A 7 2.41 -11.33 -13.72
C ALA A 7 2.72 -9.82 -13.75
N ALA A 8 4.00 -9.45 -13.90
CA ALA A 8 4.40 -8.04 -14.02
C ALA A 8 3.83 -7.39 -15.29
N ASP A 9 3.86 -8.11 -16.42
CA ASP A 9 3.28 -7.67 -17.70
C ASP A 9 1.75 -7.54 -17.63
N LEU A 10 1.09 -8.32 -16.77
CA LEU A 10 -0.35 -8.22 -16.46
C LEU A 10 -0.67 -7.18 -15.37
N GLY A 11 0.33 -6.43 -14.90
CA GLY A 11 0.11 -5.32 -13.97
C GLY A 11 0.18 -5.67 -12.48
N ASN A 12 0.58 -6.87 -12.07
CA ASN A 12 0.69 -7.18 -10.65
C ASN A 12 1.79 -6.33 -9.98
N ALA A 13 1.43 -5.45 -9.03
CA ALA A 13 2.35 -4.52 -8.37
C ALA A 13 3.59 -5.20 -7.76
N LYS A 14 3.39 -6.28 -6.99
CA LYS A 14 4.49 -7.03 -6.39
C LYS A 14 5.41 -7.62 -7.45
N ALA A 15 4.86 -8.21 -8.50
CA ALA A 15 5.65 -8.77 -9.59
C ALA A 15 6.45 -7.69 -10.34
N GLN A 16 5.86 -6.50 -10.55
CA GLN A 16 6.57 -5.37 -11.15
C GLN A 16 7.78 -4.95 -10.30
N TYR A 17 7.60 -4.78 -8.98
CA TYR A 17 8.69 -4.48 -8.07
C TYR A 17 9.79 -5.56 -8.10
N GLU A 18 9.42 -6.83 -7.95
CA GLU A 18 10.37 -7.95 -7.92
C GLU A 18 11.13 -8.11 -9.24
N VAL A 19 10.49 -7.90 -10.40
CA VAL A 19 11.19 -7.90 -11.69
C VAL A 19 12.15 -6.73 -11.78
N GLY A 20 11.78 -5.54 -11.31
CA GLY A 20 12.67 -4.38 -11.23
C GLY A 20 13.93 -4.65 -10.40
N GLU A 21 13.76 -5.29 -9.23
CA GLU A 21 14.87 -5.69 -8.36
C GLU A 21 15.77 -6.74 -9.03
N LEU A 22 15.19 -7.74 -9.68
CA LEU A 22 15.92 -8.79 -10.39
C LEU A 22 16.71 -8.23 -11.58
N LEU A 23 16.13 -7.27 -12.32
CA LEU A 23 16.82 -6.59 -13.40
C LEU A 23 18.09 -5.89 -12.89
N MET A 24 18.05 -5.26 -11.71
CA MET A 24 19.21 -4.53 -11.18
C MET A 24 20.30 -5.44 -10.61
N LYS A 25 20.00 -6.71 -10.31
CA LYS A 25 21.01 -7.71 -9.89
C LYS A 25 21.91 -8.21 -11.02
N ILE A 26 21.53 -8.01 -12.28
CA ILE A 26 22.36 -8.42 -13.42
C ILE A 26 23.66 -7.59 -13.43
N GLN A 27 24.81 -8.24 -13.62
CA GLN A 27 26.12 -7.58 -13.67
C GLN A 27 26.57 -7.43 -15.12
N ASP A 28 25.93 -6.51 -15.83
CA ASP A 28 26.29 -6.13 -17.20
C ASP A 28 26.24 -4.60 -17.33
N ASP A 29 27.41 -3.99 -17.47
CA ASP A 29 27.54 -2.52 -17.55
C ASP A 29 26.97 -1.96 -18.85
N GLY A 30 27.00 -2.73 -19.96
CA GLY A 30 26.46 -2.30 -21.25
C GLY A 30 24.96 -2.04 -21.22
N SER A 31 24.20 -2.88 -20.51
CA SER A 31 22.74 -2.72 -20.35
C SER A 31 22.33 -1.93 -19.11
N LYS A 32 23.25 -1.52 -18.23
CA LYS A 32 22.93 -0.92 -16.91
C LYS A 32 21.96 0.26 -17.00
N LYS A 33 22.17 1.20 -17.93
CA LYS A 33 21.29 2.36 -18.11
C LYS A 33 19.87 1.95 -18.54
N LEU A 34 19.76 0.98 -19.44
CA LEU A 34 18.47 0.47 -19.90
C LEU A 34 17.75 -0.27 -18.76
N ARG A 35 18.45 -1.12 -18.02
CA ARG A 35 17.89 -1.85 -16.87
C ARG A 35 17.40 -0.93 -15.77
N LEU A 36 18.17 0.12 -15.44
CA LEU A 36 17.76 1.15 -14.49
C LEU A 36 16.46 1.82 -14.94
N LYS A 37 16.39 2.30 -16.19
CA LYS A 37 15.18 2.94 -16.74
C LYS A 37 13.95 2.03 -16.65
N ILE A 38 14.10 0.74 -16.94
CA ILE A 38 13.02 -0.25 -16.86
C ILE A 38 12.62 -0.50 -15.40
N SER A 39 13.60 -0.70 -14.52
CA SER A 39 13.38 -0.91 -13.08
C SER A 39 12.64 0.27 -12.44
N ASP A 40 13.07 1.51 -12.73
CA ASP A 40 12.41 2.72 -12.25
C ASP A 40 10.96 2.82 -12.74
N SER A 41 10.73 2.47 -14.01
CA SER A 41 9.38 2.46 -14.59
C SER A 41 8.49 1.42 -13.91
N MET A 42 9.02 0.21 -13.64
CA MET A 42 8.28 -0.85 -12.95
C MET A 42 7.99 -0.48 -11.49
N ASN A 43 8.98 0.05 -10.78
CA ASN A 43 8.82 0.46 -9.39
C ASN A 43 7.80 1.59 -9.26
N ARG A 44 7.81 2.55 -10.20
CA ARG A 44 6.78 3.60 -10.25
C ARG A 44 5.39 3.00 -10.46
N CYS A 45 5.22 2.14 -11.46
CA CYS A 45 3.94 1.46 -11.69
C CYS A 45 3.48 0.67 -10.47
N ALA A 46 4.39 -0.09 -9.83
CA ALA A 46 4.09 -0.86 -8.63
C ALA A 46 3.63 0.02 -7.46
N ALA A 47 4.22 1.21 -7.29
CA ALA A 47 3.91 2.12 -6.21
C ALA A 47 2.67 3.01 -6.44
N GLU A 48 2.26 3.21 -7.70
CA GLU A 48 1.18 4.13 -8.07
C GLU A 48 -0.17 3.45 -8.34
N GLN A 49 -0.21 2.12 -8.32
CA GLN A 49 -1.46 1.37 -8.44
C GLN A 49 -2.43 1.67 -7.28
N ILE A 50 -3.72 1.43 -7.52
CA ILE A 50 -4.78 1.49 -6.49
C ILE A 50 -4.40 0.59 -5.29
N TYR A 51 -3.77 -0.55 -5.57
CA TYR A 51 -3.21 -1.47 -4.58
C TYR A 51 -1.68 -1.54 -4.74
N PRO A 52 -0.94 -0.62 -4.11
CA PRO A 52 0.47 -0.45 -4.37
C PRO A 52 1.34 -1.51 -3.67
N ASP A 53 2.52 -1.77 -4.23
CA ASP A 53 3.54 -2.56 -3.57
C ASP A 53 4.19 -1.77 -2.42
N VAL A 54 4.29 -2.43 -1.25
CA VAL A 54 4.86 -1.85 -0.02
C VAL A 54 6.27 -1.33 -0.21
N ASN A 55 7.13 -2.14 -0.85
CA ASN A 55 8.55 -1.83 -0.95
C ASN A 55 8.79 -0.78 -2.02
N ALA A 56 8.08 -0.86 -3.16
CA ALA A 56 8.12 0.17 -4.19
C ALA A 56 7.75 1.55 -3.62
N ALA A 57 6.63 1.65 -2.90
CA ALA A 57 6.18 2.91 -2.31
C ALA A 57 7.11 3.42 -1.20
N LYS A 58 7.62 2.52 -0.35
CA LYS A 58 8.61 2.88 0.69
C LYS A 58 9.91 3.40 0.07
N SER A 59 10.44 2.73 -0.94
CA SER A 59 11.67 3.12 -1.63
C SER A 59 11.50 4.46 -2.34
N ALA A 60 10.37 4.67 -3.03
CA ALA A 60 10.04 5.95 -3.65
C ALA A 60 9.93 7.09 -2.61
N THR A 61 9.27 6.84 -1.47
CA THR A 61 9.22 7.81 -0.36
C THR A 61 10.61 8.24 0.09
N ALA A 62 11.54 7.28 0.23
CA ALA A 62 12.91 7.55 0.64
C ALA A 62 13.69 8.32 -0.43
N ALA A 63 13.64 7.88 -1.69
CA ALA A 63 14.32 8.53 -2.81
C ALA A 63 13.90 10.00 -2.95
N PHE A 64 12.60 10.26 -3.04
CA PHE A 64 12.10 11.64 -3.17
C PHE A 64 12.33 12.49 -1.92
N SER A 65 12.42 11.87 -0.73
CA SER A 65 12.83 12.58 0.49
C SER A 65 14.29 13.07 0.42
N VAL A 66 15.19 12.25 -0.15
CA VAL A 66 16.61 12.59 -0.35
C VAL A 66 16.75 13.69 -1.40
N ASP A 67 16.01 13.57 -2.50
CA ASP A 67 16.00 14.54 -3.59
C ASP A 67 15.26 15.84 -3.25
N LYS A 68 14.66 15.92 -2.05
CA LYS A 68 13.87 17.07 -1.55
C LYS A 68 12.64 17.38 -2.39
N ILE A 69 12.10 16.39 -3.10
CA ILE A 69 10.85 16.49 -3.85
C ILE A 69 9.71 16.02 -2.93
N TYR A 70 9.37 16.89 -1.98
CA TYR A 70 8.58 16.51 -0.81
C TYR A 70 7.11 16.20 -1.11
N ASP A 71 6.53 16.81 -2.13
CA ASP A 71 5.20 16.50 -2.64
C ASP A 71 5.12 15.03 -3.09
N LYS A 72 6.10 14.57 -3.86
CA LYS A 72 6.20 13.16 -4.27
C LYS A 72 6.50 12.26 -3.09
N ALA A 73 7.44 12.65 -2.22
CA ALA A 73 7.76 11.86 -1.03
C ALA A 73 6.51 11.63 -0.16
N PHE A 74 5.70 12.67 0.04
CA PHE A 74 4.44 12.60 0.75
C PHE A 74 3.41 11.72 0.03
N PHE A 75 3.26 11.87 -1.29
CA PHE A 75 2.37 11.01 -2.09
C PHE A 75 2.74 9.52 -1.97
N TYR A 76 4.01 9.15 -2.14
CA TYR A 76 4.43 7.75 -1.99
C TYR A 76 4.35 7.26 -0.55
N SER A 77 4.49 8.15 0.43
CA SER A 77 4.25 7.80 1.84
C SER A 77 2.78 7.43 2.07
N HIS A 78 1.86 8.13 1.42
CA HIS A 78 0.45 7.79 1.41
C HIS A 78 0.19 6.44 0.72
N GLN A 79 0.80 6.19 -0.45
CA GLN A 79 0.72 4.88 -1.13
C GLN A 79 1.28 3.74 -0.26
N GLY A 80 2.42 3.95 0.40
CA GLY A 80 2.97 2.96 1.34
C GLY A 80 2.05 2.69 2.53
N THR A 81 1.29 3.69 2.97
CA THR A 81 0.26 3.52 4.00
C THR A 81 -0.89 2.63 3.49
N LYS A 82 -1.36 2.83 2.26
CA LYS A 82 -2.36 1.95 1.61
C LYS A 82 -1.90 0.50 1.56
N ALA A 83 -0.61 0.30 1.31
CA ALA A 83 0.01 -1.02 1.30
C ALA A 83 0.22 -1.62 2.70
N GLY A 84 -0.13 -0.90 3.77
CA GLY A 84 0.02 -1.38 5.16
C GLY A 84 1.41 -1.15 5.77
N LYS A 85 2.20 -0.21 5.22
CA LYS A 85 3.51 0.13 5.77
C LYS A 85 3.40 1.17 6.89
N ASP A 86 3.59 0.70 8.11
CA ASP A 86 3.62 1.47 9.36
C ASP A 86 4.53 2.71 9.28
N SER A 87 5.78 2.55 8.84
CA SER A 87 6.72 3.67 8.74
C SER A 87 6.28 4.73 7.72
N SER A 88 5.55 4.33 6.67
CA SER A 88 5.00 5.27 5.69
C SER A 88 3.80 6.02 6.28
N ALA A 89 2.98 5.38 7.11
CA ALA A 89 1.94 6.07 7.87
C ALA A 89 2.56 7.09 8.84
N GLN A 90 3.64 6.71 9.53
CA GLN A 90 4.35 7.62 10.42
C GLN A 90 4.96 8.83 9.69
N VAL A 91 5.54 8.63 8.51
CA VAL A 91 6.07 9.73 7.67
C VAL A 91 4.93 10.68 7.27
N ALA A 92 3.81 10.16 6.77
CA ALA A 92 2.66 10.97 6.39
C ALA A 92 2.07 11.75 7.58
N SER A 93 2.00 11.12 8.76
CA SER A 93 1.59 11.78 10.01
C SER A 93 2.49 12.98 10.35
N LYS A 94 3.81 12.78 10.31
CA LYS A 94 4.79 13.82 10.65
C LYS A 94 4.89 14.92 9.60
N ALA A 95 4.58 14.62 8.34
CA ALA A 95 4.49 15.60 7.26
C ALA A 95 3.36 16.61 7.51
N PHE A 96 2.20 16.15 7.99
CA PHE A 96 1.10 17.05 8.36
C PHE A 96 1.32 17.82 9.65
N TYR A 97 1.84 17.17 10.69
CA TYR A 97 2.06 17.85 11.96
C TYR A 97 3.11 17.16 12.82
N THR A 98 3.87 17.98 13.53
CA THR A 98 4.85 17.57 14.52
C THR A 98 5.01 18.71 15.51
N ASP A 99 5.04 18.36 16.80
CA ASP A 99 5.29 19.26 17.93
C ASP A 99 6.77 19.64 18.05
N ASN A 100 7.69 18.81 17.53
CA ASN A 100 9.11 19.10 17.49
C ASN A 100 9.42 20.19 16.44
N PRO A 101 9.84 21.40 16.86
CA PRO A 101 10.13 22.49 15.93
C PRO A 101 11.36 22.21 15.03
N LYS A 102 12.26 21.30 15.45
CA LYS A 102 13.45 20.90 14.67
C LYS A 102 13.19 19.71 13.75
N SER A 103 11.93 19.30 13.60
CA SER A 103 11.57 18.16 12.78
C SER A 103 11.87 18.40 11.30
N ARG A 104 12.56 17.44 10.67
CA ARG A 104 12.88 17.48 9.23
C ARG A 104 11.66 17.56 8.32
N TYR A 105 10.46 17.24 8.82
CA TYR A 105 9.24 17.27 8.03
C TYR A 105 8.64 18.68 7.92
N LYS A 106 9.04 19.64 8.77
CA LYS A 106 8.61 21.05 8.65
C LYS A 106 9.06 21.68 7.34
N GLN A 107 10.21 21.26 6.79
CA GLN A 107 10.71 21.76 5.50
C GLN A 107 9.93 21.23 4.28
N TRP A 108 8.97 20.30 4.47
CA TRP A 108 8.22 19.69 3.37
C TRP A 108 7.17 20.61 2.76
N GLY A 109 6.82 21.72 3.43
CA GLY A 109 5.83 22.68 2.93
C GLY A 109 4.39 22.13 2.86
N ILE A 110 4.12 20.97 3.48
CA ILE A 110 2.76 20.44 3.59
C ILE A 110 1.99 21.28 4.63
N PRO A 111 0.81 21.82 4.29
CA PRO A 111 0.01 22.59 5.24
C PRO A 111 -0.33 21.79 6.48
N GLU A 112 -0.28 22.45 7.64
CA GLU A 112 -0.56 21.78 8.90
C GLU A 112 -2.00 21.27 8.97
N ASP A 113 -2.17 19.99 9.29
CA ASP A 113 -3.48 19.39 9.54
C ASP A 113 -3.36 18.36 10.67
N LYS A 114 -3.72 18.79 11.88
CA LYS A 114 -3.61 17.98 13.09
C LYS A 114 -4.51 16.76 13.06
N GLU A 115 -5.68 16.85 12.43
CA GLU A 115 -6.59 15.71 12.35
C GLU A 115 -6.04 14.67 11.37
N ARG A 116 -5.57 15.06 10.18
CA ARG A 116 -4.90 14.13 9.25
C ARG A 116 -3.70 13.45 9.91
N SER A 117 -2.86 14.24 10.57
CA SER A 117 -1.71 13.72 11.31
C SER A 117 -2.14 12.69 12.36
N ARG A 118 -3.22 12.96 13.11
CA ARG A 118 -3.80 12.04 14.09
C ARG A 118 -4.31 10.75 13.44
N ARG A 119 -5.01 10.81 12.30
CA ARG A 119 -5.52 9.62 11.59
C ARG A 119 -4.40 8.71 11.13
N TYR A 120 -3.37 9.25 10.48
CA TYR A 120 -2.19 8.47 10.10
C TYR A 120 -1.48 7.84 11.29
N ARG A 121 -1.39 8.55 12.42
CA ARG A 121 -0.76 8.02 13.64
C ARG A 121 -1.54 6.82 14.18
N ILE A 122 -2.86 6.91 14.29
CA ILE A 122 -3.71 5.79 14.72
C ILE A 122 -3.55 4.58 13.79
N ILE A 123 -3.53 4.82 12.47
CA ILE A 123 -3.30 3.77 11.47
C ILE A 123 -1.91 3.16 11.67
N SER A 124 -0.86 3.97 11.81
CA SER A 124 0.50 3.52 12.08
C SER A 124 0.56 2.61 13.31
N ASP A 125 -0.04 3.02 14.42
CA ASP A 125 -0.04 2.28 15.68
C ASP A 125 -0.79 0.95 15.55
N TYR A 126 -1.86 0.90 14.77
CA TYR A 126 -2.56 -0.34 14.46
C TYR A 126 -1.69 -1.27 13.61
N LEU A 127 -1.10 -0.75 12.53
CA LEU A 127 -0.23 -1.51 11.61
C LEU A 127 1.00 -2.10 12.32
N THR A 128 1.58 -1.36 13.27
CA THR A 128 2.71 -1.84 14.08
C THR A 128 2.29 -2.97 15.03
N ARG A 129 1.19 -2.81 15.76
CA ARG A 129 0.72 -3.82 16.74
C ARG A 129 0.22 -5.11 16.10
N HIS A 130 -0.27 -5.04 14.86
CA HIS A 130 -0.83 -6.18 14.15
C HIS A 130 0.08 -6.69 13.04
N ALA A 131 1.39 -6.48 13.13
CA ALA A 131 2.34 -6.90 12.10
C ALA A 131 2.31 -8.40 11.75
N HIS A 132 1.77 -9.24 12.65
CA HIS A 132 1.54 -10.67 12.43
C HIS A 132 0.46 -10.98 11.37
N LEU A 133 -0.38 -10.00 11.01
CA LEU A 133 -1.38 -10.10 9.93
C LEU A 133 -0.81 -9.77 8.55
N LYS A 134 0.50 -9.50 8.43
CA LYS A 134 1.14 -9.24 7.13
C LYS A 134 1.40 -10.56 6.39
N PRO A 135 1.26 -10.59 5.05
CA PRO A 135 1.08 -9.46 4.14
C PRO A 135 -0.37 -8.99 3.91
N GLU A 136 -1.37 -9.65 4.48
CA GLU A 136 -2.79 -9.34 4.26
C GLU A 136 -3.20 -7.99 4.89
N LEU A 137 -2.44 -7.51 5.87
CA LEU A 137 -2.64 -6.23 6.53
C LEU A 137 -2.31 -5.05 5.60
N ASN A 138 -3.34 -4.56 4.91
CA ASN A 138 -3.33 -3.35 4.08
C ASN A 138 -4.36 -2.32 4.59
N VAL A 139 -4.37 -1.14 3.98
CA VAL A 139 -5.29 -0.04 4.28
C VAL A 139 -5.92 0.46 2.98
N HIS A 140 -6.62 -0.41 2.27
CA HIS A 140 -7.22 -0.07 0.97
C HIS A 140 -8.29 1.03 1.07
N ASP A 141 -8.92 1.20 2.23
CA ASP A 141 -9.87 2.28 2.53
C ASP A 141 -9.20 3.61 2.95
N LEU A 142 -7.87 3.76 2.78
CA LEU A 142 -7.17 4.97 3.24
C LEU A 142 -7.70 6.25 2.60
N ASP A 143 -8.09 6.24 1.33
CA ASP A 143 -8.64 7.43 0.67
C ASP A 143 -10.01 7.83 1.25
N GLU A 144 -10.76 6.87 1.77
CA GLU A 144 -12.03 7.11 2.45
C GLU A 144 -11.83 7.60 3.89
N ILE A 145 -10.62 7.43 4.45
CA ILE A 145 -10.28 7.82 5.82
C ILE A 145 -9.50 9.14 5.85
N VAL A 146 -8.51 9.30 4.98
CA VAL A 146 -7.59 10.44 4.93
C VAL A 146 -7.31 10.86 3.47
N PRO A 147 -8.35 11.25 2.68
CA PRO A 147 -8.17 11.62 1.27
C PRO A 147 -7.20 12.78 1.13
N LEU A 148 -6.20 12.74 0.25
CA LEU A 148 -5.19 13.79 0.18
C LEU A 148 -5.79 15.21 -0.03
N PRO A 149 -5.17 16.29 0.51
CA PRO A 149 -5.58 17.66 0.24
C PRO A 149 -5.68 17.93 -1.27
N PRO A 150 -6.65 18.76 -1.73
CA PRO A 150 -7.49 19.66 -0.94
C PRO A 150 -8.82 19.04 -0.45
N ALA A 151 -9.03 17.73 -0.60
CA ALA A 151 -10.27 17.09 -0.17
C ALA A 151 -10.55 17.34 1.33
N GLN A 152 -11.83 17.48 1.69
CA GLN A 152 -12.22 17.57 3.10
C GLN A 152 -12.16 16.20 3.77
N LEU A 153 -11.91 16.20 5.08
CA LEU A 153 -11.90 14.96 5.85
C LEU A 153 -13.33 14.44 6.07
N PRO A 154 -13.62 13.19 5.71
CA PRO A 154 -14.90 12.57 6.02
C PRO A 154 -15.00 12.26 7.52
N LYS A 155 -16.21 11.96 8.00
CA LYS A 155 -16.38 11.36 9.34
C LYS A 155 -15.66 10.02 9.39
N TRP A 156 -14.99 9.74 10.50
CA TRP A 156 -14.23 8.51 10.67
C TRP A 156 -14.38 8.00 12.09
N ASP A 157 -14.63 6.70 12.21
CA ASP A 157 -14.85 5.97 13.46
C ASP A 157 -13.54 5.55 14.15
N GLY A 158 -12.39 5.90 13.58
CA GLY A 158 -11.08 5.56 14.13
C GLY A 158 -10.55 4.18 13.71
N LYS A 159 -11.24 3.48 12.80
CA LYS A 159 -10.87 2.12 12.38
C LYS A 159 -10.58 2.02 10.88
N ILE A 160 -9.74 1.06 10.50
CA ILE A 160 -9.54 0.66 9.09
C ILE A 160 -10.41 -0.55 8.75
N ALA A 161 -10.65 -0.85 7.48
CA ALA A 161 -11.55 -1.91 7.03
C ALA A 161 -11.24 -3.27 7.69
N ILE A 162 -9.98 -3.69 7.68
CA ILE A 162 -9.56 -4.97 8.29
C ILE A 162 -9.78 -4.98 9.81
N GLN A 163 -9.61 -3.85 10.49
CA GLN A 163 -9.92 -3.74 11.93
C GLN A 163 -11.41 -3.92 12.19
N ARG A 164 -12.27 -3.30 11.38
CA ARG A 164 -13.73 -3.48 11.49
C ARG A 164 -14.13 -4.93 11.24
N PHE A 165 -13.49 -5.60 10.29
CA PHE A 165 -13.73 -7.01 10.01
C PHE A 165 -13.33 -7.92 11.18
N VAL A 166 -12.17 -7.67 11.81
CA VAL A 166 -11.66 -8.50 12.91
C VAL A 166 -12.42 -8.26 14.22
N GLU A 167 -12.78 -7.01 14.52
CA GLU A 167 -13.47 -6.64 15.77
C GLU A 167 -15.00 -6.69 15.67
N GLY A 168 -15.53 -6.77 14.45
CA GLY A 168 -16.97 -6.74 14.17
C GLY A 168 -17.66 -8.08 14.43
N PRO A 169 -19.01 -8.10 14.37
CA PRO A 169 -19.74 -9.36 14.38
C PRO A 169 -19.35 -10.20 13.17
N ALA A 170 -19.36 -11.53 13.34
CA ALA A 170 -19.12 -12.43 12.23
C ALA A 170 -20.07 -12.10 11.06
N PRO A 171 -19.57 -12.06 9.81
CA PRO A 171 -20.42 -11.79 8.65
C PRO A 171 -21.52 -12.85 8.58
N ALA A 172 -22.69 -12.45 8.11
CA ALA A 172 -23.81 -13.37 7.92
C ALA A 172 -23.36 -14.54 7.01
N LYS A 173 -23.71 -15.76 7.40
CA LYS A 173 -23.41 -16.94 6.59
C LYS A 173 -24.03 -16.73 5.19
N PRO A 174 -23.26 -16.86 4.11
CA PRO A 174 -23.82 -16.77 2.76
C PRO A 174 -24.87 -17.85 2.56
N SER A 175 -25.90 -17.57 1.75
CA SER A 175 -26.95 -18.54 1.44
C SER A 175 -26.37 -19.79 0.79
N ASP A 176 -26.91 -20.97 1.10
CA ASP A 176 -26.47 -22.23 0.51
C ASP A 176 -26.59 -22.23 -1.03
N GLU A 177 -27.56 -21.49 -1.58
CA GLU A 177 -27.72 -21.30 -3.04
C GLU A 177 -26.53 -20.57 -3.66
N LEU A 178 -26.09 -19.46 -3.05
CA LEU A 178 -24.90 -18.73 -3.48
C LEU A 178 -23.64 -19.61 -3.43
N VAL A 179 -23.46 -20.37 -2.35
CA VAL A 179 -22.32 -21.29 -2.19
C VAL A 179 -22.33 -22.34 -3.30
N ARG A 180 -23.49 -22.95 -3.58
CA ARG A 180 -23.64 -23.93 -4.67
C ARG A 180 -23.33 -23.34 -6.04
N LYS A 181 -23.83 -22.13 -6.33
CA LYS A 181 -23.58 -21.42 -7.58
C LYS A 181 -22.09 -21.13 -7.78
N LEU A 182 -21.42 -20.61 -6.75
CA LEU A 182 -19.98 -20.30 -6.81
C LEU A 182 -19.13 -21.56 -6.95
N ALA A 183 -19.46 -22.64 -6.22
CA ALA A 183 -18.78 -23.93 -6.35
C ALA A 183 -18.89 -24.50 -7.77
N GLN A 184 -20.10 -24.49 -8.35
CA GLN A 184 -20.30 -24.96 -9.73
C GLN A 184 -19.55 -24.10 -10.75
N GLN A 185 -19.55 -22.77 -10.58
CA GLN A 185 -18.77 -21.85 -11.43
C GLN A 185 -17.27 -22.12 -11.36
N ALA A 186 -16.76 -22.50 -10.19
CA ALA A 186 -15.36 -22.86 -9.98
C ALA A 186 -15.03 -24.32 -10.38
N GLY A 187 -15.99 -25.09 -10.91
CA GLY A 187 -15.79 -26.49 -11.26
C GLY A 187 -15.67 -27.44 -10.05
N LEU A 188 -16.15 -27.01 -8.89
CA LEU A 188 -16.08 -27.74 -7.63
C LEU A 188 -17.42 -28.42 -7.30
N ASN A 189 -17.35 -29.51 -6.53
CA ASN A 189 -18.50 -30.16 -5.93
C ASN A 189 -19.07 -29.27 -4.79
N PRO A 190 -20.35 -28.88 -4.82
CA PRO A 190 -20.91 -27.99 -3.81
C PRO A 190 -21.00 -28.52 -2.38
N GLN A 191 -21.01 -29.84 -2.20
CA GLN A 191 -21.05 -30.46 -0.87
C GLN A 191 -19.65 -30.63 -0.28
N THR A 192 -18.65 -30.93 -1.11
CA THR A 192 -17.31 -31.30 -0.63
C THR A 192 -16.24 -30.24 -0.89
N GLY A 193 -16.49 -29.29 -1.80
CA GLY A 193 -15.52 -28.29 -2.24
C GLY A 193 -14.38 -28.84 -3.11
N LEU A 194 -14.41 -30.14 -3.44
CA LEU A 194 -13.38 -30.80 -4.25
C LEU A 194 -13.62 -30.59 -5.75
N PRO A 195 -12.57 -30.60 -6.59
CA PRO A 195 -12.73 -30.66 -8.04
C PRO A 195 -13.64 -31.83 -8.43
N LYS A 196 -14.49 -31.61 -9.43
CA LYS A 196 -15.26 -32.69 -10.05
C LYS A 196 -14.36 -33.69 -10.76
#